data_AF-F5CIU0-F1
#
_entry.id   AF-F5CIU0-F1
#
_cell.length_a   1.000
_cell.length_b   1.000
_cell.length_c   1.000
_cell.angle_alpha   90.00
_cell.angle_beta   90.00
_cell.angle_gamma   90.00
#
_symmetry.space_group_name_H-M   'P 1'
#
loop_
_entity.id
_entity.type
_entity.pdbx_description
1 polymer ?
#
loop_
_entity_poly.entity_id
_entity_poly.type
_entity_poly.pdbx_seq_one_letter_code
_entity_poly.pdbx_strand_id
1 'polypeptide(L)' 'GELASAIDEAFGSFDKFQAQFNAVATTIQGNGWAALSWDPIGKTLITQQLRDHHNNLILPTVPILLVDV' A
#
# COMPACT_ATOMS: atom_id res chain seq x y z
N GLY A 1 -12.15 11.90 -8.24
CA GLY A 1 -10.94 12.07 -9.09
C GLY A 1 -10.33 10.70 -9.35
N GLU A 2 -9.41 10.58 -10.31
CA GLU A 2 -8.90 9.28 -10.79
C GLU A 2 -8.35 8.38 -9.66
N LEU A 3 -7.57 8.95 -8.74
CA LEU A 3 -7.04 8.19 -7.60
C LEU A 3 -8.14 7.66 -6.66
N ALA A 4 -9.19 8.45 -6.41
CA ALA A 4 -10.29 8.02 -5.55
C ALA A 4 -11.05 6.84 -6.19
N SER A 5 -11.28 6.89 -7.50
CA SER A 5 -11.91 5.80 -8.24
C SER A 5 -11.04 4.53 -8.23
N ALA A 6 -9.73 4.66 -8.41
CA ALA A 6 -8.81 3.52 -8.32
C ALA A 6 -8.78 2.90 -6.91
N ILE A 7 -8.90 3.71 -5.86
CA ILE A 7 -9.03 3.22 -4.47
C ILE A 7 -10.35 2.47 -4.28
N ASP A 8 -11.47 3.03 -4.75
CA ASP A 8 -12.78 2.38 -4.65
C ASP A 8 -12.82 1.06 -5.44
N GLU A 9 -12.16 0.99 -6.61
CA GLU A 9 -12.04 -0.24 -7.40
C GLU A 9 -11.18 -1.31 -6.71
N ALA A 10 -10.04 -0.92 -6.15
CA ALA A 10 -9.09 -1.86 -5.54
C ALA A 10 -9.51 -2.34 -4.13
N PHE A 11 -10.15 -1.48 -3.34
CA PHE A 11 -10.43 -1.73 -1.92
C PHE A 11 -11.92 -1.68 -1.57
N GLY A 12 -12.78 -1.29 -2.53
CA GLY A 12 -14.23 -1.22 -2.37
C GLY A 12 -14.75 0.10 -1.77
N SER A 13 -13.94 0.78 -0.96
CA SER A 13 -14.18 2.17 -0.52
C SER A 13 -12.91 2.75 0.09
N PHE A 14 -12.85 4.09 0.18
CA PHE A 14 -11.77 4.76 0.92
C PHE A 14 -11.67 4.30 2.39
N ASP A 15 -12.78 4.09 3.09
CA ASP A 15 -12.76 3.64 4.50
C ASP A 15 -12.16 2.23 4.63
N LYS A 16 -12.46 1.34 3.68
CA LYS A 16 -11.87 -0.01 3.64
C LYS A 16 -10.37 0.04 3.33
N PHE A 17 -9.99 0.89 2.38
CA PHE A 17 -8.58 1.18 2.12
C PHE A 17 -7.87 1.67 3.39
N GLN A 18 -8.42 2.67 4.07
CA GLN A 18 -7.82 3.25 5.27
C GLN A 18 -7.70 2.20 6.38
N ALA A 19 -8.73 1.38 6.59
CA ALA A 19 -8.69 0.28 7.56
C ALA A 19 -7.58 -0.73 7.23
N GLN A 20 -7.47 -1.17 5.97
CA GLN A 20 -6.43 -2.08 5.52
C GLN A 20 -5.04 -1.46 5.62
N PHE A 21 -4.87 -0.22 5.20
CA PHE A 21 -3.59 0.49 5.23
C PHE A 21 -3.11 0.71 6.67
N ASN A 22 -4.02 1.06 7.58
CA ASN A 22 -3.70 1.17 9.01
C ASN A 22 -3.30 -0.19 9.61
N ALA A 23 -3.98 -1.27 9.25
CA ALA A 23 -3.58 -2.61 9.68
C ALA A 23 -2.19 -2.97 9.15
N VAL A 24 -1.89 -2.63 7.90
CA VAL A 24 -0.57 -2.81 7.29
C VAL A 24 0.50 -2.05 8.06
N ALA A 25 0.29 -0.76 8.36
CA ALA A 25 1.24 0.05 9.11
C ALA A 25 1.46 -0.44 10.55
N THR A 26 0.38 -0.73 11.28
CA THR A 26 0.45 -1.08 12.70
C THR A 26 1.00 -2.48 12.99
N THR A 27 1.08 -3.34 11.97
CA THR A 27 1.59 -4.72 12.13
C THR A 27 3.05 -4.89 11.69
N ILE A 28 3.71 -3.81 11.23
CA ILE A 28 5.15 -3.81 10.96
C ILE A 28 5.90 -3.99 12.29
N GLN A 29 6.75 -5.01 12.35
CA GLN A 29 7.56 -5.31 13.52
C GLN A 29 8.99 -4.78 13.34
N GLY A 30 9.36 -3.76 14.11
CA GLY A 30 10.62 -3.03 13.94
C GLY A 30 10.44 -1.83 13.01
N ASN A 31 11.51 -1.38 12.38
CA ASN A 31 11.47 -0.24 11.46
C ASN A 31 10.92 -0.67 10.10
N GLY A 32 10.10 0.16 9.49
CA GLY A 32 9.64 -0.07 8.13
C GLY A 32 8.68 0.97 7.61
N TRP A 33 8.13 0.70 6.43
CA TRP A 33 7.15 1.58 5.79
C TRP A 33 5.90 0.80 5.38
N ALA A 34 4.74 1.42 5.60
CA ALA A 34 3.54 1.04 4.88
C ALA A 34 3.51 1.78 3.54
N ALA A 35 3.29 1.05 2.45
CA ALA A 35 3.23 1.61 1.11
C ALA A 35 1.89 1.31 0.43
N LEU A 36 1.33 2.32 -0.25
CA LEU A 36 0.34 2.13 -1.29
C LEU A 36 1.08 2.20 -2.62
N SER A 37 0.93 1.15 -3.43
CA SER A 37 1.64 1.04 -4.71
C SER A 37 0.72 0.60 -5.83
N TRP A 38 1.04 1.04 -7.04
CA TRP A 38 0.45 0.55 -8.27
C TRP A 38 1.17 -0.71 -8.77
N ASP A 39 0.42 -1.79 -8.96
CA ASP A 39 0.90 -2.99 -9.64
C ASP A 39 0.60 -2.90 -11.14
N PRO A 40 1.61 -2.78 -12.02
CA PRO A 40 1.39 -2.72 -13.46
C PRO A 40 0.94 -4.05 -14.06
N ILE A 41 1.16 -5.19 -13.38
CA ILE A 41 0.77 -6.52 -13.85
C ILE A 41 -0.73 -6.72 -13.64
N GLY A 42 -1.19 -6.57 -12.39
CA GLY A 42 -2.60 -6.65 -12.03
C GLY A 42 -3.43 -5.41 -12.42
N LYS A 43 -2.77 -4.31 -12.80
CA LYS A 43 -3.37 -2.99 -13.04
C LYS A 43 -4.27 -2.55 -11.89
N THR A 44 -3.75 -2.66 -10.67
CA THR A 44 -4.51 -2.37 -9.45
C THR A 44 -3.62 -1.73 -8.39
N LEU A 45 -4.26 -1.11 -7.39
CA LEU A 45 -3.58 -0.62 -6.20
C LEU A 45 -3.43 -1.74 -5.17
N ILE A 46 -2.29 -1.78 -4.51
CA ILE A 46 -1.98 -2.74 -3.44
C ILE A 46 -1.37 -2.03 -2.24
N THR A 47 -1.57 -2.61 -1.06
CA THR A 47 -0.87 -2.20 0.17
C THR A 47 0.29 -3.14 0.47
N GLN A 48 1.45 -2.60 0.83
CA GLN A 48 2.67 -3.37 1.11
C GLN A 48 3.27 -2.96 2.45
N GLN A 49 3.91 -3.92 3.12
CA GLN A 49 4.80 -3.66 4.24
C GLN A 49 6.23 -3.77 3.74
N LEU A 50 7.02 -2.71 3.87
CA LEU A 50 8.45 -2.75 3.68
C LEU A 50 9.09 -2.83 5.06
N ARG A 51 10.01 -3.78 5.24
CA ARG A 51 10.78 -3.89 6.48
C ARG A 51 12.19 -3.43 6.21
N ASP A 52 12.75 -2.69 7.16
CA ASP A 52 14.03 -2.01 6.97
C ASP A 52 14.02 -1.21 5.64
N HIS A 53 15.16 -1.07 4.98
CA HIS A 53 15.26 -0.22 3.79
C HIS A 53 15.02 -0.93 2.44
N HIS A 54 14.88 -2.26 2.44
CA HIS A 54 14.95 -3.07 1.20
C HIS A 54 14.21 -4.41 1.24
N ASN A 55 13.68 -4.83 2.39
CA ASN A 55 13.03 -6.14 2.50
C ASN A 55 11.52 -6.03 2.24
N ASN A 56 10.99 -7.07 1.61
CA ASN A 56 9.55 -7.28 1.35
C ASN A 56 8.92 -6.34 0.29
N LEU A 57 9.73 -5.83 -0.64
CA LEU A 57 9.26 -5.17 -1.86
C LEU A 57 8.67 -6.18 -2.85
N ILE A 58 7.45 -5.94 -3.34
CA ILE A 58 6.91 -6.68 -4.49
C ILE A 58 7.32 -5.91 -5.74
N LEU A 59 8.28 -6.44 -6.50
CA LEU A 59 8.65 -5.87 -7.80
C LEU A 59 7.71 -6.44 -8.89
N PRO A 60 7.29 -5.65 -9.89
CA PRO A 60 7.73 -4.29 -10.23
C PRO A 60 6.67 -3.20 -9.90
N THR A 61 6.30 -3.03 -8.63
CA THR A 61 5.26 -2.05 -8.26
C THR A 61 5.81 -0.61 -8.18
N VAL A 62 4.97 0.39 -8.44
CA VAL A 62 5.30 1.82 -8.35
C VAL A 62 4.70 2.43 -7.08
N PRO A 63 5.50 2.94 -6.12
CA PRO A 63 4.99 3.52 -4.88
C PRO A 63 4.30 4.88 -5.12
N ILE A 64 3.16 5.08 -4.46
CA ILE A 64 2.33 6.29 -4.54
C ILE A 64 2.31 7.04 -3.20
N LEU A 65 2.14 6.29 -2.10
CA LEU A 65 2.15 6.82 -0.73
C LEU A 65 3.01 5.92 0.14
N LEU A 66 3.86 6.53 0.98
CA LEU A 66 4.70 5.86 1.96
C LEU A 66 4.47 6.52 3.32
N VAL A 67 4.31 5.69 4.35
CA VAL A 67 4.23 6.12 5.75
C VAL A 67 5.33 5.42 6.55
N ASP A 68 6.14 6.22 7.25
CA ASP A 68 7.19 5.78 8.17
C ASP A 68 6.59 5.29 9.48
N VAL A 69 7.05 4.12 9.93
CA VAL A 69 6.59 3.40 11.13
C VAL A 69 7.81 3.00 11.97
#